data_AF-A0A5P8M157-F1
#
_entry.id   AF-A0A5P8M157-F1
#
_cell.length_a   1.000
_cell.length_b   1.000
_cell.length_c   1.000
_cell.angle_alpha   90.00
_cell.angle_beta   90.00
_cell.angle_gamma   90.00
#
_symmetry.space_group_name_H-M   'P 1'
#
loop_
_entity.id
_entity.type
_entity.pdbx_description
1 polymer ?
#
loop_
_entity_poly.entity_id
_entity_poly.type
_entity_poly.pdbx_seq_one_letter_code
_entity_poly.pdbx_strand_id
1 'polypeptide(L)'
;MDWGPISEWAAAVAELLAVSVALFLPYYTEHRKEKRKIRNLRVAINHLSQQALAGEKDAVVTLEIFLNVSFLTTSSAEAERLIVAGRLILDSIKALPDKQAENYSAVVQQINKLVTAINTPKHRSKA
;
A
#
# COMPACT_ATOMS: atom_id res chain seq x y z
N MET A 1 -30.00 -44.48 -22.88
CA MET A 1 -29.99 -43.00 -22.75
C MET A 1 -28.56 -42.59 -23.02
N ASP A 2 -28.29 -42.08 -24.22
CA ASP A 2 -26.94 -41.77 -24.68
C ASP A 2 -26.39 -40.59 -23.89
N TRP A 3 -25.35 -40.84 -23.09
CA TRP A 3 -24.68 -39.82 -22.29
C TRP A 3 -23.83 -38.86 -23.12
N GLY A 4 -23.61 -39.17 -24.41
CA GLY A 4 -22.77 -38.42 -25.35
C GLY A 4 -23.10 -36.93 -25.49
N PRO A 5 -24.36 -36.53 -25.71
CA PRO A 5 -24.71 -35.12 -25.91
C PRO A 5 -24.44 -34.28 -24.65
N ILE A 6 -24.77 -34.80 -23.47
CA ILE A 6 -24.62 -34.07 -22.20
C ILE A 6 -23.14 -33.92 -21.84
N SER A 7 -22.33 -34.96 -22.08
CA SER A 7 -20.88 -34.89 -21.85
C SER A 7 -20.19 -33.92 -22.80
N GLU A 8 -20.63 -33.82 -24.06
CA GLU A 8 -20.08 -32.87 -25.03
C GLU A 8 -20.43 -31.42 -24.68
N TRP A 9 -21.67 -31.14 -24.27
CA TRP A 9 -22.05 -29.82 -23.76
C TRP A 9 -21.29 -29.47 -22.48
N ALA A 10 -21.10 -30.44 -21.58
CA ALA A 10 -20.31 -30.23 -20.36
C ALA A 10 -18.83 -29.94 -20.68
N ALA A 11 -18.24 -30.65 -21.65
CA ALA A 11 -16.88 -30.42 -22.10
C ALA A 11 -16.72 -29.04 -22.75
N ALA A 12 -17.64 -28.63 -23.63
CA ALA A 12 -17.64 -27.32 -24.26
C ALA A 12 -17.79 -26.18 -23.24
N VAL A 13 -18.64 -26.34 -22.23
CA VAL A 13 -18.77 -25.36 -21.13
C VAL A 13 -17.49 -25.32 -20.28
N ALA A 14 -16.90 -26.48 -19.96
CA ALA A 14 -15.65 -26.54 -19.21
C ALA A 14 -14.49 -25.87 -19.97
N GLU A 15 -14.39 -26.08 -21.28
CA GLU A 15 -13.41 -25.44 -22.14
C GLU A 15 -13.60 -23.93 -22.18
N LEU A 16 -14.83 -23.46 -22.38
CA LEU A 16 -15.15 -22.03 -22.38
C LEU A 16 -14.83 -21.37 -21.02
N LEU A 17 -15.11 -22.06 -19.91
CA LEU A 17 -14.74 -21.58 -18.57
C LEU A 17 -13.23 -21.57 -18.36
N ALA A 18 -12.51 -22.60 -18.82
CA ALA A 18 -11.06 -22.67 -18.70
C ALA A 18 -10.39 -21.52 -19.46
N VAL A 19 -10.83 -21.25 -20.70
CA VAL A 19 -10.34 -20.12 -21.51
C VAL A 19 -10.69 -18.78 -20.84
N SER A 20 -11.93 -18.63 -20.35
CA SER A 20 -12.37 -17.42 -19.65
C SER A 20 -11.51 -17.16 -18.40
N VAL A 21 -11.31 -18.17 -17.55
CA VAL A 21 -10.46 -18.04 -16.36
C VAL A 21 -9.02 -17.72 -16.75
N ALA A 22 -8.45 -18.39 -17.76
CA ALA A 22 -7.09 -18.12 -18.22
C ALA A 22 -6.89 -16.67 -18.70
N LEU A 23 -7.91 -16.08 -19.35
CA LEU A 23 -7.89 -14.69 -19.78
C LEU A 23 -7.96 -13.70 -18.60
N PHE A 24 -8.79 -13.98 -17.59
CA PHE A 24 -9.04 -13.03 -16.50
C PHE A 24 -8.17 -13.25 -15.24
N LEU A 25 -7.55 -14.42 -15.08
CA LEU A 25 -6.69 -14.73 -13.93
C LEU A 25 -5.49 -13.79 -13.81
N PRO A 26 -4.74 -13.47 -14.90
CA PRO A 26 -3.62 -12.52 -14.83
C PRO A 26 -4.08 -11.17 -14.28
N TYR A 27 -5.14 -10.62 -14.86
CA TYR A 27 -5.75 -9.36 -14.44
C TYR A 27 -6.14 -9.37 -12.96
N TYR A 28 -6.85 -10.41 -12.51
CA TYR A 28 -7.28 -10.53 -11.12
C TYR A 28 -6.09 -10.63 -10.15
N THR A 29 -5.06 -11.40 -10.52
CA THR A 29 -3.87 -11.57 -9.67
C THR A 29 -3.06 -10.28 -9.57
N GLU A 30 -2.91 -9.52 -10.65
CA GLU A 30 -2.25 -8.21 -10.64
C GLU A 30 -2.97 -7.20 -9.75
N HIS A 31 -4.30 -7.08 -9.89
CA HIS A 31 -5.10 -6.20 -9.05
C HIS A 31 -5.00 -6.55 -7.56
N ARG A 32 -4.97 -7.85 -7.24
CA ARG A 32 -4.81 -8.31 -5.85
C ARG A 32 -3.40 -8.03 -5.33
N LYS A 33 -2.37 -8.20 -6.16
CA LYS A 33 -0.97 -7.86 -5.81
C LYS A 33 -0.82 -6.37 -5.55
N GLU A 34 -1.41 -5.51 -6.38
CA GLU A 34 -1.36 -4.06 -6.22
C GLU A 34 -2.02 -3.61 -4.91
N LYS A 35 -3.22 -4.10 -4.60
CA LYS A 35 -3.89 -3.82 -3.32
C LYS A 35 -3.05 -4.23 -2.12
N ARG A 36 -2.36 -5.37 -2.20
CA ARG A 36 -1.44 -5.83 -1.16
C ARG A 36 -0.22 -4.92 -1.03
N LYS A 37 0.38 -4.50 -2.15
CA LYS A 37 1.50 -3.54 -2.16
C LYS A 37 1.11 -2.23 -1.48
N ILE A 38 -0.03 -1.65 -1.86
CA ILE A 38 -0.55 -0.40 -1.28
C ILE A 38 -0.77 -0.55 0.23
N ARG A 39 -1.41 -1.65 0.66
CA ARG A 39 -1.61 -1.93 2.09
C ARG A 39 -0.28 -2.05 2.83
N ASN A 40 0.67 -2.81 2.30
CA ASN A 40 1.97 -3.02 2.92
C ASN A 40 2.75 -1.71 3.01
N LEU A 41 2.67 -0.87 1.98
CA LEU A 41 3.27 0.47 1.96
C LEU A 41 2.71 1.35 3.10
N ARG A 42 1.38 1.40 3.27
CA ARG A 42 0.75 2.12 4.40
C ARG A 42 1.25 1.63 5.75
N VAL A 43 1.23 0.31 5.94
CA VAL A 43 1.65 -0.33 7.20
C VAL A 43 3.12 -0.03 7.50
N ALA A 44 3.99 -0.17 6.51
CA ALA A 44 5.42 0.08 6.66
C ALA A 44 5.71 1.55 6.98
N ILE A 45 5.11 2.50 6.23
CA ILE A 45 5.25 3.94 6.52
C ILE A 45 4.79 4.24 7.93
N ASN A 46 3.61 3.76 8.33
CA ASN A 46 3.09 3.99 9.68
C ASN A 46 4.03 3.43 10.76
N HIS A 47 4.42 2.16 10.63
CA HIS A 47 5.25 1.48 11.61
C HIS A 47 6.62 2.14 11.77
N LEU A 48 7.33 2.38 10.67
CA LEU A 48 8.66 3.00 10.69
C LEU A 48 8.59 4.46 11.17
N SER A 49 7.52 5.19 10.85
CA SER A 49 7.33 6.56 11.36
C SER A 49 7.13 6.55 12.88
N GLN A 50 6.35 5.61 13.42
CA GLN A 50 6.15 5.50 14.88
C GLN A 50 7.46 5.11 15.60
N GLN A 51 8.25 4.18 15.04
CA GLN A 51 9.57 3.83 15.58
C GLN A 51 10.54 5.03 15.56
N ALA A 52 10.55 5.78 14.46
CA ALA A 52 11.36 6.98 14.35
C ALA A 52 10.96 8.05 15.38
N LEU A 53 9.65 8.26 15.61
CA LEU A 53 9.13 9.15 16.64
C LEU A 53 9.46 8.68 18.07
N ALA A 54 9.54 7.36 18.29
CA ALA A 54 9.98 6.79 19.57
C ALA A 54 11.48 7.03 19.85
N GLY A 55 12.26 7.43 18.83
CA GLY A 55 13.69 7.71 18.93
C GLY A 55 14.58 6.55 18.50
N GLU A 56 14.04 5.55 17.81
CA GLU A 56 14.85 4.51 17.17
C GLU A 56 15.65 5.12 16.01
N LYS A 57 16.98 5.22 16.17
CA LYS A 57 17.87 5.92 15.22
C LYS A 57 17.84 5.29 13.83
N ASP A 58 17.73 3.96 13.75
CA ASP A 58 17.77 3.23 12.50
C ASP A 58 16.44 3.31 11.73
N ALA A 59 15.34 3.65 12.40
CA ALA A 59 14.01 3.70 11.79
C ALA A 59 13.91 4.83 10.74
N VAL A 60 14.55 5.97 10.98
CA VAL A 60 14.59 7.10 10.02
C VAL A 60 15.29 6.69 8.72
N VAL A 61 16.46 6.07 8.84
CA VAL A 61 17.25 5.59 7.68
C VAL A 61 16.50 4.47 6.96
N THR A 62 15.89 3.55 7.71
CA THR A 62 15.12 2.45 7.15
C THR A 62 13.89 2.96 6.39
N LEU A 63 13.18 3.96 6.93
CA LEU A 63 12.06 4.61 6.26
C LEU A 63 12.49 5.27 4.94
N GLU A 64 13.61 5.97 4.94
CA GLU A 64 14.18 6.60 3.75
C GLU A 64 14.53 5.58 2.66
N ILE A 65 15.25 4.52 3.00
CA ILE A 65 15.60 3.44 2.07
C ILE A 65 14.33 2.79 1.53
N PHE A 66 13.38 2.47 2.40
CA PHE A 66 12.13 1.83 2.03
C PHE A 66 11.32 2.68 1.04
N LEU A 67 11.23 4.00 1.28
CA LEU A 67 10.54 4.93 0.38
C LEU A 67 11.25 5.07 -0.97
N ASN A 68 12.58 5.07 -0.99
CA ASN A 68 13.37 5.12 -2.23
C ASN A 68 13.18 3.84 -3.07
N VAL A 69 13.29 2.66 -2.46
CA VAL A 69 13.08 1.38 -3.15
C VAL A 69 11.63 1.25 -3.63
N SER A 70 10.67 1.68 -2.81
CA SER A 70 9.25 1.67 -3.18
C SER A 70 8.97 2.59 -4.36
N PHE A 71 9.62 3.76 -4.43
CA PHE A 71 9.50 4.68 -5.56
C PHE A 71 9.99 4.06 -6.87
N LEU A 72 11.15 3.39 -6.85
CA LEU A 72 11.73 2.76 -8.04
C LEU A 72 10.93 1.57 -8.58
N THR A 73 10.09 0.96 -7.75
CA THR A 73 9.37 -0.27 -8.07
C THR A 73 7.85 -0.08 -8.23
N THR A 74 7.37 1.15 -8.04
CA THR A 74 5.95 1.47 -8.17
C THR A 74 5.59 1.93 -9.57
N SER A 75 4.39 1.58 -10.00
CA SER A 75 3.77 2.06 -11.24
C SER A 75 2.35 2.57 -11.02
N SER A 76 1.85 2.55 -9.77
CA SER A 76 0.50 3.01 -9.46
C SER A 76 0.50 4.40 -8.83
N ALA A 77 -0.42 5.24 -9.32
CA ALA A 77 -0.60 6.60 -8.83
C ALA A 77 -0.99 6.63 -7.34
N GLU A 78 -1.70 5.61 -6.84
CA GLU A 78 -2.03 5.52 -5.41
C GLU A 78 -0.79 5.26 -4.56
N ALA A 79 0.08 4.33 -4.97
CA ALA A 79 1.32 4.06 -4.25
C ALA A 79 2.30 5.23 -4.35
N GLU A 80 2.39 5.92 -5.49
CA GLU A 80 3.19 7.14 -5.64
C GLU A 80 2.74 8.23 -4.65
N ARG A 81 1.43 8.50 -4.55
CA ARG A 81 0.90 9.46 -3.55
C ARG A 81 1.26 9.07 -2.13
N LEU A 82 1.18 7.79 -1.80
CA LEU A 82 1.57 7.28 -0.48
C LEU A 82 3.06 7.47 -0.20
N ILE A 83 3.92 7.25 -1.20
CA ILE A 83 5.36 7.46 -1.09
C ILE A 83 5.66 8.94 -0.88
N VAL A 84 5.03 9.84 -1.64
CA VAL A 84 5.19 11.29 -1.47
C VAL A 84 4.75 11.71 -0.06
N ALA A 85 3.61 11.22 0.42
CA ALA A 85 3.16 11.49 1.78
C ALA A 85 4.14 10.94 2.85
N GLY A 86 4.69 9.75 2.61
CA GLY A 86 5.73 9.16 3.45
C GLY A 86 7.02 9.99 3.48
N ARG A 87 7.44 10.58 2.35
CA ARG A 87 8.58 11.51 2.28
C ARG A 87 8.34 12.77 3.09
N LEU A 88 7.15 13.37 2.97
CA LEU A 88 6.78 14.52 3.80
C LEU A 88 6.84 14.21 5.30
N ILE A 89 6.39 13.01 5.70
CA ILE A 89 6.52 12.55 7.09
C ILE A 89 7.98 12.39 7.49
N LEU A 90 8.80 11.74 6.66
CA LEU A 90 10.23 11.56 6.91
C LEU A 90 10.94 12.90 7.08
N ASP A 91 10.69 13.86 6.19
CA ASP A 91 11.28 15.20 6.25
C ASP A 91 10.84 15.94 7.52
N SER A 92 9.57 15.80 7.91
CA SER A 92 9.06 16.36 9.16
C SER A 92 9.71 15.73 10.39
N ILE A 93 9.99 14.43 10.36
CA ILE A 93 10.68 13.71 11.44
C ILE A 93 12.15 14.16 11.51
N LYS A 94 12.84 14.30 10.37
CA LYS A 94 14.23 14.79 10.33
C LYS A 94 14.36 16.24 10.81
N ALA A 95 13.31 17.03 10.62
CA ALA A 95 13.22 18.42 11.09
C ALA A 95 12.67 18.55 12.52
N LEU A 96 12.53 17.45 13.27
CA LEU A 96 12.08 17.52 14.66
C LEU A 96 13.03 18.39 15.48
N PRO A 97 12.50 19.36 16.25
CA PRO A 97 13.32 20.11 17.19
C PRO A 97 13.78 19.20 18.33
N ASP A 98 14.73 19.69 19.13
CA ASP A 98 15.14 18.97 20.34
C ASP A 98 13.94 18.65 21.24
N LYS A 99 13.99 17.51 21.93
CA LYS A 99 12.91 17.06 22.81
C LYS A 99 12.56 18.05 23.94
N GLN A 100 13.47 18.99 24.21
CA GLN A 100 13.34 20.05 25.22
C GLN A 100 12.72 21.33 24.66
N ALA A 101 12.54 21.44 23.34
CA ALA A 101 11.92 22.60 22.72
C ALA A 101 10.42 22.65 23.06
N GLU A 102 9.92 23.85 23.35
CA GLU A 102 8.54 24.09 23.76
C GLU A 102 7.51 23.62 22.71
N ASN A 103 7.88 23.66 21.43
CA ASN A 103 7.05 23.25 20.31
C ASN A 103 7.16 21.75 19.93
N TYR A 104 7.99 20.96 20.60
CA TYR A 104 8.23 19.55 20.25
C TYR A 104 6.94 18.73 20.19
N SER A 105 6.10 18.84 21.22
CA SER A 105 4.83 18.09 21.31
C SER A 105 3.86 18.45 20.18
N ALA A 106 3.80 19.73 19.78
CA ALA A 106 2.96 20.21 18.71
C ALA A 106 3.41 19.65 17.35
N VAL A 107 4.72 19.62 17.09
CA VAL A 107 5.28 19.06 15.85
C VAL A 107 5.02 17.55 15.77
N VAL A 108 5.23 16.81 16.86
CA VAL A 108 4.92 15.36 16.91
C VAL A 108 3.43 15.09 16.67
N GLN A 109 2.52 15.92 17.20
CA GLN A 109 1.09 15.79 16.91
C GLN A 109 0.76 16.04 15.43
N GLN A 110 1.43 17.00 14.78
CA GLN A 110 1.26 17.23 13.34
C GLN A 110 1.72 16.02 12.52
N ILE A 111 2.87 15.43 12.85
CA ILE A 111 3.38 14.22 12.21
C ILE A 111 2.39 13.07 12.40
N ASN A 112 1.86 12.86 13.61
CA ASN A 112 0.87 11.84 13.88
C ASN A 112 -0.44 12.04 13.08
N LYS A 113 -0.86 13.29 12.85
CA LYS A 113 -2.00 13.58 11.96
C LYS A 113 -1.70 13.15 10.52
N LEU A 114 -0.51 13.45 10.00
CA LEU A 114 -0.08 13.03 8.66
C LEU A 114 -0.04 11.50 8.53
N VAL A 115 0.54 10.82 9.52
CA VAL A 115 0.60 9.35 9.59
C VAL A 115 -0.81 8.74 9.60
N THR A 116 -1.73 9.33 10.36
CA THR A 116 -3.13 8.86 10.43
C THR A 116 -3.88 9.08 9.12
N ALA A 117 -3.64 10.21 8.44
CA ALA A 117 -4.26 10.53 7.15
C ALA A 117 -3.86 9.56 6.02
N ILE A 118 -2.70 8.90 6.13
CA ILE A 118 -2.28 7.85 5.20
C ILE A 118 -3.07 6.55 5.39
N ASN A 119 -3.55 6.29 6.61
CA ASN A 119 -4.25 5.08 6.97
C ASN A 119 -5.77 5.13 6.68
N THR A 120 -6.35 6.33 6.54
CA THR A 120 -7.77 6.46 6.20
C THR A 120 -7.99 6.06 4.73
N PRO A 121 -8.77 4.99 4.46
CA PRO A 121 -9.13 4.67 3.09
C PRO A 121 -9.92 5.84 2.51
N LYS A 122 -9.51 6.35 1.34
CA LYS A 122 -10.32 7.32 0.59
C LYS A 122 -11.69 6.68 0.40
N HIS A 123 -12.72 7.28 1.00
CA HIS A 123 -14.10 6.81 0.96
C HIS A 123 -14.42 6.42 -0.48
N ARG A 124 -14.71 5.14 -0.73
CA ARG A 124 -15.27 4.76 -2.03
C ARG A 124 -16.59 5.51 -2.14
N SER A 125 -16.61 6.54 -2.98
CA SER A 125 -17.86 7.02 -3.55
C SER A 125 -18.48 5.80 -4.21
N LYS A 126 -19.57 5.31 -3.65
CA LYS A 126 -20.40 4.31 -4.30
C LYS A 126 -20.97 5.01 -5.53
N ALA A 127 -20.38 4.72 -6.69
CA ALA A 127 -21.06 4.89 -7.96
C ALA A 127 -22.02 3.71 -8.15
#